data_AF-U7V2U8-F1
#
_entry.id   AF-U7V2U8-F1
#
_cell.length_a   1.000
_cell.length_b   1.000
_cell.length_c   1.000
_cell.angle_alpha   90.00
_cell.angle_beta   90.00
_cell.angle_gamma   90.00
#
_symmetry.space_group_name_H-M   'P 1'
#
loop_
_entity.id
_entity.type
_entity.pdbx_description
1 polymer ?
#
loop_
_entity_poly.entity_id
_entity_poly.type
_entity_poly.pdbx_seq_one_letter_code
_entity_poly.pdbx_strand_id
1 'polypeptide(L)'
;MLEDILSVYKISISKTIKSIKDCPFLIILTPIYFLLIEVFSYLSLKISFAGGNLLIGFVRPVGYALLISSYFQMLEDGIIYKRINLKSLPGSFGRYFYQVYSVFFVLIILDYLLMGINTLGKLDIVLGIIINVVFSSVSEGIYVEGDNGISAFQEALVFMKENFIHWIVPTAIVIFGLEKILVGTNNFYFSDNLLLQNIGNSINSFLSMGLDPARIGRILIFEVILSAFAIFRYHMYKMLRGSSIRKRKFQGII
;
A
#
# COMPACT_ATOMS: atom_id res chain seq x y z
N MET A 1 15.16 23.48 0.33
CA MET A 1 14.08 22.52 -0.01
C MET A 1 14.68 21.20 -0.46
N LEU A 2 15.58 21.21 -1.46
CA LEU A 2 16.26 20.02 -1.95
C LEU A 2 17.12 19.33 -0.85
N GLU A 3 17.84 20.10 -0.05
CA GLU A 3 18.59 19.59 1.12
C GLU A 3 17.69 18.90 2.16
N ASP A 4 16.50 19.46 2.41
CA ASP A 4 15.51 18.84 3.31
C ASP A 4 14.97 17.53 2.75
N ILE A 5 14.67 17.49 1.45
CA ILE A 5 14.23 16.26 0.78
C ILE A 5 15.32 15.17 0.89
N LEU A 6 16.57 15.54 0.60
CA LEU A 6 17.70 14.60 0.67
C LEU A 6 18.00 14.14 2.09
N SER A 7 17.94 15.03 3.09
CA SER A 7 18.13 14.65 4.49
C SER A 7 17.01 13.72 4.95
N VAL A 8 15.77 14.02 4.57
CA VAL A 8 14.60 13.20 4.86
C VAL A 8 14.75 11.79 4.29
N TYR A 9 15.14 11.68 3.02
CA TYR A 9 15.36 10.37 2.38
C TYR A 9 16.52 9.62 3.01
N LYS A 10 17.65 10.29 3.27
CA LYS A 10 18.83 9.66 3.89
C LYS A 10 18.49 9.08 5.26
N ILE A 11 17.76 9.83 6.09
CA ILE A 11 17.34 9.39 7.42
C ILE A 11 16.36 8.23 7.33
N SER A 12 15.34 8.34 6.47
CA SER A 12 14.36 7.27 6.25
C SER A 12 15.01 5.99 5.72
N ILE A 13 15.95 6.09 4.78
CA ILE A 13 16.73 4.94 4.28
C ILE A 13 17.58 4.32 5.40
N SER A 14 18.28 5.14 6.18
CA SER A 14 19.10 4.65 7.30
C SER A 14 18.25 3.89 8.32
N LYS A 15 17.08 4.42 8.68
CA LYS A 15 16.12 3.76 9.56
C LYS A 15 15.54 2.49 8.94
N THR A 16 15.28 2.48 7.63
CA THR A 16 14.81 1.31 6.88
C THR A 16 15.83 0.17 6.94
N ILE A 17 17.10 0.47 6.62
CA ILE A 17 18.19 -0.51 6.69
C ILE A 17 18.32 -1.05 8.12
N LYS A 18 18.19 -0.18 9.13
CA LYS A 18 18.24 -0.60 10.53
C LYS A 18 17.06 -1.52 10.89
N SER A 19 15.83 -1.18 10.51
CA SER A 19 14.64 -2.02 10.74
C SER A 19 14.78 -3.40 10.08
N ILE A 20 15.30 -3.45 8.85
CA ILE A 20 15.55 -4.71 8.13
C ILE A 20 16.62 -5.53 8.84
N LYS A 21 17.71 -4.91 9.31
CA LYS A 21 18.76 -5.63 10.06
C LYS A 21 18.24 -6.18 11.39
N ASP A 22 17.44 -5.38 12.09
CA ASP A 22 16.84 -5.76 13.37
C ASP A 22 15.77 -6.86 13.19
N CYS A 23 15.01 -6.83 12.08
CA CYS A 23 14.01 -7.82 11.74
C CYS A 23 14.05 -8.20 10.24
N PRO A 24 14.88 -9.18 9.83
CA PRO A 24 15.05 -9.54 8.42
C PRO A 24 13.78 -10.07 7.75
N PHE A 25 12.83 -10.61 8.53
CA PHE A 25 11.55 -11.10 8.02
C PHE A 25 10.73 -10.00 7.33
N LEU A 26 10.97 -8.73 7.65
CA LEU A 26 10.31 -7.60 7.01
C LEU A 26 10.49 -7.58 5.48
N ILE A 27 11.64 -8.05 4.96
CA ILE A 27 11.91 -8.10 3.50
C ILE A 27 11.02 -9.11 2.78
N ILE A 28 10.66 -10.21 3.44
CA ILE A 28 9.83 -11.27 2.83
C ILE A 28 8.34 -11.09 3.13
N LEU A 29 8.00 -10.11 3.97
CA LEU A 29 6.62 -9.89 4.39
C LEU A 29 5.72 -9.56 3.19
N THR A 30 6.11 -8.62 2.34
CA THR A 30 5.29 -8.24 1.18
C THR A 30 5.16 -9.38 0.16
N PRO A 31 6.23 -10.09 -0.25
CA PRO A 31 6.10 -11.28 -1.10
C PRO A 31 5.12 -12.33 -0.56
N ILE A 32 5.12 -12.57 0.75
CA ILE A 32 4.18 -13.53 1.38
C ILE A 32 2.74 -13.02 1.25
N TYR A 33 2.48 -11.76 1.62
CA TYR A 33 1.14 -11.20 1.56
C TYR A 33 0.64 -11.00 0.12
N PHE A 34 1.52 -10.68 -0.82
CA PHE A 34 1.24 -10.67 -2.25
C PHE A 34 0.69 -12.03 -2.70
N LEU A 35 1.39 -13.12 -2.38
CA LEU A 35 0.92 -14.48 -2.72
C LEU A 35 -0.41 -14.83 -2.04
N LEU A 36 -0.59 -14.46 -0.77
CA LEU A 36 -1.85 -14.69 -0.05
C LEU A 36 -3.02 -13.94 -0.71
N ILE A 37 -2.78 -12.70 -1.14
CA ILE A 37 -3.75 -11.87 -1.83
C ILE A 37 -4.08 -12.44 -3.21
N GLU A 38 -3.11 -12.88 -3.98
CA GLU A 38 -3.32 -13.51 -5.30
C GLU A 38 -4.13 -14.81 -5.14
N VAL A 39 -3.80 -15.66 -4.16
CA VAL A 39 -4.56 -16.89 -3.86
C VAL A 39 -5.99 -16.55 -3.45
N PHE A 40 -6.19 -15.59 -2.55
CA PHE A 40 -7.52 -15.14 -2.13
C PHE A 40 -8.33 -14.57 -3.32
N SER A 41 -7.67 -13.77 -4.17
CA SER A 41 -8.27 -13.18 -5.37
C SER A 41 -8.76 -14.26 -6.32
N TYR A 42 -7.94 -15.27 -6.58
CA TYR A 42 -8.28 -16.40 -7.44
C TYR A 42 -9.40 -17.27 -6.87
N LEU A 43 -9.33 -17.62 -5.59
CA LEU A 43 -10.37 -18.42 -4.93
C LEU A 43 -11.71 -17.67 -4.89
N SER A 44 -11.69 -16.36 -4.61
CA SER A 44 -12.90 -15.54 -4.60
C SER A 44 -13.56 -15.42 -5.98
N LEU A 45 -12.79 -15.43 -7.07
CA LEU A 45 -13.34 -15.48 -8.43
C LEU A 45 -14.01 -16.83 -8.73
N LYS A 46 -13.39 -17.95 -8.29
CA LYS A 46 -13.97 -19.28 -8.46
C LYS A 46 -15.24 -19.47 -7.64
N ILE A 47 -15.30 -18.99 -6.42
CA ILE A 47 -16.52 -19.09 -5.61
C ILE A 47 -17.69 -18.32 -6.26
N SER A 48 -17.41 -17.40 -7.20
CA SER A 48 -18.40 -16.68 -8.01
C SER A 48 -19.11 -17.51 -9.10
N PHE A 49 -18.99 -18.85 -9.11
CA PHE A 49 -19.75 -19.75 -9.98
C PHE A 49 -21.26 -19.69 -9.69
N ALA A 50 -21.97 -18.70 -10.27
CA ALA A 50 -23.36 -18.72 -10.74
C ALA A 50 -24.00 -17.31 -10.86
N GLY A 51 -23.32 -16.35 -11.49
CA GLY A 51 -23.99 -15.14 -11.98
C GLY A 51 -24.00 -13.92 -11.05
N GLY A 52 -22.84 -13.50 -10.56
CA GLY A 52 -22.65 -12.12 -10.08
C GLY A 52 -23.55 -11.72 -8.91
N ASN A 53 -23.50 -12.46 -7.80
CA ASN A 53 -24.27 -12.11 -6.61
C ASN A 53 -23.63 -10.93 -5.87
N LEU A 54 -24.46 -9.94 -5.51
CA LEU A 54 -24.15 -8.80 -4.63
C LEU A 54 -23.36 -9.20 -3.36
N LEU A 55 -23.60 -10.42 -2.84
CA LEU A 55 -22.91 -10.97 -1.67
C LEU A 55 -21.39 -11.08 -1.84
N ILE A 56 -20.89 -11.40 -3.04
CA ILE A 56 -19.44 -11.46 -3.31
C ILE A 56 -18.80 -10.06 -3.31
N GLY A 57 -19.59 -9.04 -3.66
CA GLY A 57 -19.21 -7.63 -3.53
C GLY A 57 -18.95 -7.21 -2.08
N PHE A 58 -19.53 -7.89 -1.09
CA PHE A 58 -19.27 -7.65 0.34
C PHE A 58 -18.20 -8.58 0.92
N VAL A 59 -18.16 -9.85 0.51
CA VAL A 59 -17.20 -10.83 1.02
C VAL A 59 -15.76 -10.50 0.61
N ARG A 60 -15.55 -10.03 -0.63
CA ARG A 60 -14.21 -9.66 -1.12
C ARG A 60 -13.57 -8.54 -0.31
N PRO A 61 -14.21 -7.37 -0.11
CA PRO A 61 -13.67 -6.31 0.73
C PRO A 61 -13.36 -6.75 2.17
N VAL A 62 -14.20 -7.60 2.77
CA VAL A 62 -13.93 -8.16 4.10
C VAL A 62 -12.64 -8.98 4.10
N GLY A 63 -12.47 -9.91 3.14
CA GLY A 63 -11.26 -10.73 3.06
C GLY A 63 -9.99 -9.92 2.79
N TYR A 64 -10.06 -8.94 1.88
CA TYR A 64 -8.96 -7.99 1.69
C TYR A 64 -8.67 -7.19 2.97
N ALA A 65 -9.69 -6.69 3.66
CA ALA A 65 -9.51 -5.93 4.89
C ALA A 65 -8.82 -6.74 5.99
N LEU A 66 -9.17 -8.03 6.13
CA LEU A 66 -8.50 -8.94 7.05
C LEU A 66 -7.02 -9.12 6.66
N LEU A 67 -6.73 -9.44 5.39
CA LEU A 67 -5.35 -9.65 4.92
C LEU A 67 -4.50 -8.39 5.09
N ILE A 68 -5.01 -7.22 4.71
CA ILE A 68 -4.31 -5.93 4.86
C ILE A 68 -4.13 -5.58 6.34
N SER A 69 -5.14 -5.80 7.19
CA SER A 69 -5.02 -5.60 8.64
C SER A 69 -3.88 -6.43 9.21
N SER A 70 -3.81 -7.70 8.83
CA SER A 70 -2.76 -8.60 9.27
C SER A 70 -1.38 -8.16 8.74
N TYR A 71 -1.29 -7.72 7.48
CA TYR A 71 -0.07 -7.15 6.92
C TYR A 71 0.40 -5.93 7.70
N PHE A 72 -0.49 -4.96 7.93
CA PHE A 72 -0.20 -3.74 8.68
C PHE A 72 0.29 -4.02 10.10
N GLN A 73 -0.35 -4.94 10.81
CA GLN A 73 0.15 -5.35 12.12
C GLN A 73 1.53 -5.99 12.05
N MET A 74 1.78 -6.91 11.11
CA MET A 74 3.08 -7.58 11.01
C MET A 74 4.20 -6.60 10.63
N LEU A 75 3.88 -5.62 9.76
CA LEU A 75 4.78 -4.55 9.37
C LEU A 75 5.12 -3.67 10.58
N GLU A 76 4.10 -3.22 11.32
CA GLU A 76 4.29 -2.42 12.53
C GLU A 76 5.06 -3.19 13.61
N ASP A 77 4.70 -4.46 13.87
CA ASP A 77 5.36 -5.29 14.88
C ASP A 77 6.85 -5.50 14.54
N GLY A 78 7.15 -5.77 13.27
CA GLY A 78 8.52 -5.91 12.79
C GLY A 78 9.31 -4.61 12.88
N ILE A 79 8.69 -3.45 12.64
CA ILE A 79 9.39 -2.15 12.68
C ILE A 79 9.56 -1.64 14.12
N ILE A 80 8.53 -1.73 14.97
CA ILE A 80 8.52 -1.17 16.34
C ILE A 80 9.13 -2.16 17.33
N TYR A 81 8.63 -3.40 17.35
CA TYR A 81 9.06 -4.42 18.31
C TYR A 81 10.23 -5.25 17.81
N LYS A 82 10.70 -5.03 16.58
CA LYS A 82 11.85 -5.70 15.96
C LYS A 82 11.69 -7.21 15.85
N ARG A 83 10.46 -7.72 15.91
CA ARG A 83 10.14 -9.14 15.86
C ARG A 83 8.77 -9.34 15.27
N ILE A 84 8.63 -10.43 14.52
CA ILE A 84 7.34 -10.88 13.98
C ILE A 84 6.98 -12.17 14.70
N ASN A 85 5.84 -12.15 15.41
CA ASN A 85 5.35 -13.31 16.14
C ASN A 85 4.24 -14.00 15.34
N LEU A 86 4.57 -15.12 14.70
CA LEU A 86 3.58 -15.90 13.94
C LEU A 86 2.51 -16.53 14.85
N LYS A 87 2.76 -16.67 16.16
CA LYS A 87 1.74 -17.17 17.10
C LYS A 87 0.60 -16.18 17.31
N SER A 88 0.84 -14.88 17.09
CA SER A 88 -0.20 -13.84 17.17
C SER A 88 -0.90 -13.60 15.82
N LEU A 89 -0.55 -14.35 14.77
CA LEU A 89 -1.13 -14.20 13.44
C LEU A 89 -2.66 -14.36 13.40
N PRO A 90 -3.30 -15.29 14.14
CA PRO A 90 -4.77 -15.33 14.18
C PRO A 90 -5.39 -14.04 14.73
N GLY A 91 -4.72 -13.39 15.69
CA GLY A 91 -5.16 -12.12 16.25
C GLY A 91 -4.88 -10.91 15.35
N SER A 92 -3.95 -11.02 14.39
CA SER A 92 -3.53 -9.86 13.59
C SER A 92 -4.54 -9.42 12.53
N PHE A 93 -5.42 -10.34 12.13
CA PHE A 93 -6.51 -10.03 11.23
C PHE A 93 -7.50 -9.01 11.82
N GLY A 94 -7.65 -8.93 13.14
CA GLY A 94 -8.64 -8.07 13.79
C GLY A 94 -8.18 -6.67 14.15
N ARG A 95 -6.87 -6.45 14.35
CA ARG A 95 -6.34 -5.21 14.96
C ARG A 95 -6.66 -3.94 14.19
N TYR A 96 -6.48 -3.97 12.87
CA TYR A 96 -6.74 -2.85 11.97
C TYR A 96 -7.99 -3.08 11.10
N PHE A 97 -8.74 -4.15 11.35
CA PHE A 97 -9.87 -4.56 10.49
C PHE A 97 -10.89 -3.44 10.32
N TYR A 98 -11.29 -2.81 11.42
CA TYR A 98 -12.26 -1.71 11.39
C TYR A 98 -11.74 -0.51 10.57
N GLN A 99 -10.50 -0.12 10.79
CA GLN A 99 -9.88 1.02 10.12
C GLN A 99 -9.76 0.76 8.61
N VAL A 100 -9.26 -0.41 8.23
CA VAL A 100 -9.11 -0.82 6.83
C VAL A 100 -10.48 -0.97 6.15
N TYR A 101 -11.43 -1.65 6.80
CA TYR A 101 -12.75 -1.91 6.23
C TYR A 101 -13.58 -0.64 6.07
N SER A 102 -13.51 0.30 7.02
CA SER A 102 -14.21 1.58 6.92
C SER A 102 -13.69 2.44 5.76
N VAL A 103 -12.38 2.43 5.49
CA VAL A 103 -11.80 3.07 4.31
C VAL A 103 -12.24 2.36 3.02
N PHE A 104 -12.25 1.02 3.01
CA PHE A 104 -12.81 0.26 1.89
C PHE A 104 -14.25 0.63 1.57
N PHE A 105 -15.07 0.76 2.61
CA PHE A 105 -16.47 1.12 2.45
C PHE A 105 -16.64 2.49 1.77
N VAL A 106 -15.82 3.48 2.14
CA VAL A 106 -15.81 4.79 1.48
C VAL A 106 -15.39 4.68 0.00
N LEU A 107 -14.34 3.89 -0.31
CA LEU A 107 -13.90 3.66 -1.68
C LEU A 107 -15.00 3.00 -2.53
N ILE A 108 -15.70 2.01 -1.96
CA ILE A 108 -16.82 1.34 -2.64
C ILE A 108 -17.95 2.34 -2.97
N ILE A 109 -18.32 3.21 -2.01
CA ILE A 109 -19.32 4.25 -2.28
C ILE A 109 -18.84 5.19 -3.39
N LEU A 110 -17.57 5.60 -3.36
CA LEU A 110 -16.98 6.46 -4.38
C LEU A 110 -17.03 5.80 -5.76
N ASP A 111 -16.66 4.52 -5.87
CA ASP A 111 -16.72 3.75 -7.11
C ASP A 111 -18.16 3.71 -7.65
N TYR A 112 -19.15 3.41 -6.81
CA TYR A 112 -20.56 3.42 -7.22
C TYR A 112 -21.05 4.79 -7.71
N LEU A 113 -20.62 5.89 -7.05
CA LEU A 113 -20.96 7.25 -7.48
C LEU A 113 -20.31 7.58 -8.84
N LEU A 114 -19.05 7.20 -9.03
CA LEU A 114 -18.31 7.43 -10.27
C LEU A 114 -18.89 6.64 -11.45
N MET A 115 -19.33 5.39 -11.24
CA MET A 115 -20.02 4.61 -12.26
C MET A 115 -21.27 5.31 -12.80
N GLY A 116 -22.01 6.03 -11.96
CA GLY A 116 -23.19 6.82 -12.38
C GLY A 116 -22.84 8.05 -13.23
N ILE A 117 -21.61 8.54 -13.16
CA ILE A 117 -21.13 9.74 -13.85
C ILE A 117 -20.42 9.38 -15.17
N ASN A 118 -19.88 8.16 -15.29
CA ASN A 118 -18.99 7.79 -16.40
C ASN A 118 -19.65 7.35 -17.72
N THR A 119 -20.62 8.12 -18.20
CA THR A 119 -21.19 7.92 -19.54
C THR A 119 -20.25 8.32 -20.70
N LEU A 120 -19.02 8.80 -20.41
CA LEU A 120 -18.08 9.38 -21.41
C LEU A 120 -16.67 8.73 -21.46
N GLY A 121 -16.45 7.61 -20.75
CA GLY A 121 -15.43 6.59 -21.07
C GLY A 121 -13.94 6.94 -20.86
N LYS A 122 -13.58 8.16 -20.46
CA LYS A 122 -12.17 8.54 -20.20
C LYS A 122 -11.93 9.25 -18.85
N LEU A 123 -12.99 9.64 -18.15
CA LEU A 123 -12.87 10.33 -16.86
C LEU A 123 -12.44 9.37 -15.73
N ASP A 124 -12.78 8.07 -15.84
CA ASP A 124 -12.47 7.08 -14.80
C ASP A 124 -10.97 6.91 -14.56
N ILE A 125 -10.18 6.83 -15.64
CA ILE A 125 -8.74 6.58 -15.54
C ILE A 125 -8.02 7.76 -14.88
N VAL A 126 -8.35 8.99 -15.30
CA VAL A 126 -7.72 10.19 -14.74
C VAL A 126 -8.08 10.35 -13.26
N LEU A 127 -9.35 10.15 -12.90
CA LEU A 127 -9.80 10.20 -11.52
C LEU A 127 -9.17 9.09 -10.68
N GLY A 128 -9.09 7.87 -11.19
CA GLY A 128 -8.44 6.74 -10.52
C GLY A 128 -6.97 6.99 -10.22
N ILE A 129 -6.21 7.59 -11.15
CA ILE A 129 -4.82 8.00 -10.93
C ILE A 129 -4.75 9.07 -9.86
N ILE A 130 -5.58 10.11 -9.94
CA ILE A 130 -5.60 11.20 -8.95
C ILE A 130 -5.89 10.64 -7.56
N ILE A 131 -6.89 9.77 -7.42
CA ILE A 131 -7.25 9.14 -6.14
C ILE A 131 -6.07 8.32 -5.61
N ASN A 132 -5.47 7.48 -6.45
CA ASN A 132 -4.35 6.63 -6.03
C ASN A 132 -3.12 7.44 -5.62
N VAL A 133 -2.84 8.55 -6.30
CA VAL A 133 -1.70 9.43 -6.00
C VAL A 133 -1.97 10.26 -4.75
N VAL A 134 -3.10 10.98 -4.71
CA VAL A 134 -3.46 11.91 -3.64
C VAL A 134 -3.77 11.19 -2.34
N PHE A 135 -4.39 10.02 -2.38
CA PHE A 135 -4.72 9.27 -1.18
C PHE A 135 -3.72 8.14 -0.90
N SER A 136 -2.58 8.09 -1.61
CA SER A 136 -1.57 7.04 -1.43
C SER A 136 -1.14 6.88 0.03
N SER A 137 -1.09 7.96 0.82
CA SER A 137 -0.69 7.94 2.23
C SER A 137 -1.75 7.43 3.21
N VAL A 138 -2.96 7.08 2.74
CA VAL A 138 -4.05 6.58 3.61
C VAL A 138 -3.63 5.30 4.32
N SER A 139 -2.90 4.41 3.63
CA SER A 139 -2.35 3.20 4.23
C SER A 139 -1.52 3.52 5.46
N GLU A 140 -0.55 4.43 5.35
CA GLU A 140 0.29 4.84 6.48
C GLU A 140 -0.53 5.54 7.58
N GLY A 141 -1.52 6.35 7.23
CA GLY A 141 -2.43 6.93 8.22
C GLY A 141 -3.13 5.86 9.08
N ILE A 142 -3.55 4.76 8.47
CA ILE A 142 -4.21 3.66 9.18
C ILE A 142 -3.26 2.97 10.17
N TYR A 143 -2.12 2.47 9.72
CA TYR A 143 -1.30 1.61 10.57
C TYR A 143 -0.28 2.35 11.43
N VAL A 144 0.05 3.60 11.10
CA VAL A 144 0.92 4.44 11.94
C VAL A 144 0.10 5.18 13.00
N GLU A 145 -1.11 5.64 12.66
CA GLU A 145 -1.84 6.62 13.48
C GLU A 145 -3.26 6.17 13.85
N GLY A 146 -3.77 5.11 13.25
CA GLY A 146 -5.11 4.59 13.52
C GLY A 146 -6.23 5.33 12.81
N ASP A 147 -5.90 6.12 11.78
CA ASP A 147 -6.89 6.85 10.98
C ASP A 147 -7.90 5.87 10.34
N ASN A 148 -9.16 6.29 10.17
CA ASN A 148 -10.22 5.42 9.66
C ASN A 148 -11.32 6.18 8.91
N GLY A 149 -12.16 5.46 8.19
CA GLY A 149 -13.32 6.02 7.48
C GLY A 149 -12.98 7.26 6.64
N ILE A 150 -13.78 8.32 6.79
CA ILE A 150 -13.62 9.58 6.04
C ILE A 150 -12.43 10.40 6.56
N SER A 151 -12.12 10.35 7.86
CA SER A 151 -11.03 11.15 8.43
C SER A 151 -9.67 10.72 7.87
N ALA A 152 -9.49 9.43 7.54
CA ALA A 152 -8.29 8.95 6.86
C ALA A 152 -8.01 9.68 5.54
N PHE A 153 -9.05 9.99 4.75
CA PHE A 153 -8.91 10.75 3.51
C PHE A 153 -8.62 12.23 3.77
N GLN A 154 -9.24 12.81 4.81
CA GLN A 154 -8.99 14.20 5.20
C GLN A 154 -7.55 14.40 5.66
N GLU A 155 -7.04 13.52 6.51
CA GLU A 155 -5.66 13.54 6.99
C GLU A 155 -4.66 13.30 5.84
N ALA A 156 -4.98 12.39 4.91
CA ALA A 156 -4.17 12.19 3.71
C ALA A 156 -4.09 13.46 2.84
N LEU A 157 -5.19 14.22 2.68
CA LEU A 157 -5.17 15.50 1.96
C LEU A 157 -4.32 16.55 2.65
N VAL A 158 -4.43 16.67 3.97
CA VAL A 158 -3.59 17.59 4.76
C VAL A 158 -2.12 17.22 4.62
N PHE A 159 -1.80 15.93 4.77
CA PHE A 159 -0.46 15.41 4.62
C PHE A 159 0.12 15.71 3.23
N MET A 160 -0.65 15.43 2.18
CA MET A 160 -0.21 15.63 0.80
C MET A 160 -0.06 17.12 0.46
N LYS A 161 -0.92 17.98 0.98
CA LYS A 161 -0.78 19.43 0.80
C LYS A 161 0.57 19.96 1.32
N GLU A 162 1.06 19.41 2.41
CA GLU A 162 2.31 19.85 3.04
C GLU A 162 3.55 19.14 2.51
N ASN A 163 3.41 17.87 2.09
CA ASN A 163 4.55 16.98 1.82
C ASN A 163 4.52 16.33 0.42
N PHE A 164 3.73 16.88 -0.51
CA PHE A 164 3.53 16.33 -1.86
C PHE A 164 4.84 15.87 -2.53
N ILE A 165 5.85 16.75 -2.56
CA ILE A 165 7.10 16.48 -3.27
C ILE A 165 7.91 15.38 -2.57
N HIS A 166 8.00 15.41 -1.23
CA HIS A 166 8.68 14.38 -0.45
C HIS A 166 8.03 13.01 -0.63
N TRP A 167 6.70 12.98 -0.80
CA TRP A 167 5.94 11.75 -0.89
C TRP A 167 5.91 11.16 -2.31
N ILE A 168 5.64 12.00 -3.32
CA ILE A 168 5.44 11.54 -4.70
C ILE A 168 6.73 11.14 -5.38
N VAL A 169 7.85 11.84 -5.14
CA VAL A 169 9.12 11.52 -5.83
C VAL A 169 9.55 10.06 -5.63
N PRO A 170 9.68 9.54 -4.40
CA PRO A 170 10.12 8.15 -4.21
C PRO A 170 9.04 7.16 -4.68
N THR A 171 7.76 7.51 -4.51
CA THR A 171 6.63 6.71 -5.01
C THR A 171 6.66 6.59 -6.53
N ALA A 172 6.89 7.68 -7.24
CA ALA A 172 7.00 7.72 -8.69
C ALA A 172 8.22 6.94 -9.21
N ILE A 173 9.36 6.97 -8.49
CA ILE A 173 10.55 6.19 -8.88
C ILE A 173 10.26 4.69 -8.81
N VAL A 174 9.60 4.23 -7.75
CA VAL A 174 9.27 2.81 -7.59
C VAL A 174 8.21 2.39 -8.61
N ILE A 175 7.13 3.17 -8.76
CA ILE A 175 6.00 2.87 -9.65
C ILE A 175 6.37 3.02 -11.13
N PHE A 176 6.87 4.18 -11.56
CA PHE A 176 7.12 4.40 -13.00
C PHE A 176 8.48 3.86 -13.45
N GLY A 177 9.47 3.80 -12.55
CA GLY A 177 10.82 3.36 -12.86
C GLY A 177 10.99 1.86 -12.71
N LEU A 178 10.95 1.37 -11.48
CA LEU A 178 11.35 0.00 -11.16
C LEU A 178 10.33 -1.04 -11.65
N GLU A 179 9.04 -0.73 -11.54
CA GLU A 179 7.97 -1.62 -11.97
C GLU A 179 8.05 -1.94 -13.47
N LYS A 180 8.19 -0.90 -14.31
CA LYS A 180 8.28 -1.06 -15.77
C LYS A 180 9.50 -1.88 -16.18
N ILE A 181 10.62 -1.75 -15.47
CA ILE A 181 11.87 -2.46 -15.76
C ILE A 181 11.76 -3.94 -15.34
N LEU A 182 11.26 -4.19 -14.14
CA LEU A 182 11.27 -5.53 -13.56
C LEU A 182 10.08 -6.35 -14.03
N VAL A 183 8.89 -5.79 -14.05
CA VAL A 183 7.67 -6.54 -14.33
C VAL A 183 7.28 -6.50 -15.80
N GLY A 184 7.70 -5.46 -16.53
CA GLY A 184 7.69 -5.44 -18.00
C GLY A 184 6.30 -5.42 -18.64
N THR A 185 5.28 -4.92 -17.94
CA THR A 185 3.96 -4.69 -18.54
C THR A 185 3.84 -3.29 -19.13
N ASN A 186 3.03 -3.21 -20.19
CA ASN A 186 2.58 -1.94 -20.76
C ASN A 186 1.49 -1.27 -19.91
N ASN A 187 0.92 -2.00 -18.94
CA ASN A 187 -0.05 -1.51 -17.96
C ASN A 187 0.62 -1.42 -16.58
N PHE A 188 0.20 -0.45 -15.76
CA PHE A 188 0.68 -0.32 -14.39
C PHE A 188 0.27 -1.55 -13.54
N TYR A 189 1.24 -2.17 -12.85
CA TYR A 189 1.12 -3.19 -11.80
C TYR A 189 0.76 -2.60 -10.44
N PHE A 190 0.54 -1.29 -10.37
CA PHE A 190 0.01 -0.69 -9.18
C PHE A 190 -1.43 -1.16 -8.98
N SER A 191 -1.77 -1.52 -7.74
CA SER A 191 -3.12 -1.96 -7.46
C SER A 191 -4.11 -0.84 -7.79
N ASP A 192 -5.19 -1.18 -8.49
CA ASP A 192 -6.38 -0.32 -8.60
C ASP A 192 -6.93 0.07 -7.21
N ASN A 193 -6.52 -0.67 -6.19
CA ASN A 193 -6.93 -0.51 -4.81
C ASN A 193 -5.85 0.22 -4.00
N LEU A 194 -6.21 1.41 -3.55
CA LEU A 194 -5.41 2.32 -2.72
C LEU A 194 -4.67 1.65 -1.55
N LEU A 195 -5.32 0.68 -0.90
CA LEU A 195 -4.81 0.04 0.32
C LEU A 195 -3.81 -1.08 0.02
N LEU A 196 -3.73 -1.52 -1.24
CA LEU A 196 -2.84 -2.59 -1.70
C LEU A 196 -1.58 -2.07 -2.37
N GLN A 197 -1.40 -0.75 -2.44
CA GLN A 197 -0.20 -0.12 -2.99
C GLN A 197 1.10 -0.57 -2.33
N ASN A 198 1.05 -0.96 -1.05
CA ASN A 198 2.20 -1.45 -0.29
C ASN A 198 2.43 -2.97 -0.45
N ILE A 199 1.47 -3.71 -1.01
CA ILE A 199 1.51 -5.18 -1.12
C ILE A 199 1.67 -5.64 -2.58
N GLY A 200 1.55 -4.72 -3.55
CA GLY A 200 1.48 -5.06 -4.96
C GLY A 200 0.13 -5.72 -5.27
N ASN A 201 -0.41 -5.51 -6.46
CA ASN A 201 -1.55 -6.29 -6.89
C ASN A 201 -1.66 -6.30 -8.40
N SER A 202 -1.96 -7.47 -8.93
CA SER A 202 -2.37 -7.58 -10.30
C SER A 202 -3.39 -8.71 -10.38
N ILE A 203 -4.63 -8.33 -10.11
CA ILE A 203 -5.84 -9.16 -10.03
C ILE A 203 -5.98 -10.17 -11.19
N ASN A 204 -5.22 -10.00 -12.28
CA ASN A 204 -5.18 -10.85 -13.45
C ASN A 204 -3.76 -11.14 -13.98
N SER A 205 -2.70 -11.23 -13.16
CA SER A 205 -1.35 -11.49 -13.69
C SER A 205 -0.71 -12.77 -13.18
N PHE A 206 -0.69 -13.08 -11.89
CA PHE A 206 0.22 -14.16 -11.46
C PHE A 206 -0.26 -15.55 -11.93
N LEU A 207 -1.57 -15.81 -11.88
CA LEU A 207 -2.14 -17.13 -12.18
C LEU A 207 -2.69 -17.27 -13.62
N SER A 208 -2.92 -16.16 -14.31
CA SER A 208 -3.44 -16.12 -15.70
C SER A 208 -2.33 -16.01 -16.76
N MET A 209 -1.11 -15.61 -16.40
CA MET A 209 -0.05 -15.25 -17.36
C MET A 209 0.83 -16.41 -17.83
N GLY A 210 0.51 -17.65 -17.46
CA GLY A 210 1.39 -18.79 -17.69
C GLY A 210 2.57 -18.80 -16.71
N LEU A 211 3.03 -20.00 -16.38
CA LEU A 211 4.09 -20.23 -15.39
C LEU A 211 5.48 -19.98 -16.00
N ASP A 212 5.75 -18.78 -16.54
CA ASP A 212 7.10 -18.41 -16.97
C ASP A 212 8.00 -18.16 -15.75
N PRO A 213 8.97 -19.04 -15.45
CA PRO A 213 9.79 -18.92 -14.25
C PRO A 213 10.61 -17.62 -14.21
N ALA A 214 11.03 -17.12 -15.37
CA ALA A 214 11.83 -15.89 -15.45
C ALA A 214 11.02 -14.65 -15.07
N ARG A 215 9.73 -14.62 -15.44
CA ARG A 215 8.81 -13.54 -15.07
C ARG A 215 8.41 -13.61 -13.60
N ILE A 216 8.14 -14.82 -13.08
CA ILE A 216 7.86 -15.05 -11.65
C ILE A 216 9.03 -14.56 -10.80
N GLY A 217 10.27 -14.89 -11.19
CA GLY A 217 11.46 -14.42 -10.49
C GLY A 217 11.55 -12.89 -10.42
N ARG A 218 11.26 -12.19 -11.53
CA ARG A 218 11.28 -10.72 -11.57
C ARG A 218 10.18 -10.07 -10.71
N ILE A 219 8.98 -10.65 -10.68
CA ILE A 219 7.89 -10.19 -9.79
C ILE A 219 8.32 -10.32 -8.33
N LEU A 220 8.85 -11.47 -7.94
CA LEU A 220 9.29 -11.69 -6.56
C LEU A 220 10.41 -10.73 -6.14
N ILE A 221 11.35 -10.41 -7.05
CA ILE A 221 12.37 -9.38 -6.81
C ILE A 221 11.71 -8.00 -6.61
N PHE A 222 10.71 -7.66 -7.41
CA PHE A 222 9.97 -6.42 -7.25
C PHE A 222 9.24 -6.36 -5.90
N GLU A 223 8.62 -7.45 -5.45
CA GLU A 223 7.94 -7.50 -4.14
C GLU A 223 8.91 -7.38 -2.95
N VAL A 224 10.15 -7.87 -3.09
CA VAL A 224 11.21 -7.64 -2.10
C VAL A 224 11.59 -6.15 -2.05
N ILE A 225 11.71 -5.50 -3.20
CA ILE A 225 11.94 -4.04 -3.27
C ILE A 225 10.76 -3.29 -2.65
N LEU A 226 9.52 -3.73 -2.93
CA LEU A 226 8.31 -3.14 -2.39
C LEU A 226 8.24 -3.27 -0.87
N SER A 227 8.72 -4.39 -0.30
CA SER A 227 8.90 -4.52 1.16
C SER A 227 9.82 -3.47 1.74
N ALA A 228 10.99 -3.27 1.14
CA ALA A 228 11.91 -2.22 1.58
C ALA A 228 11.27 -0.83 1.43
N PHE A 229 10.50 -0.62 0.37
CA PHE A 229 9.78 0.63 0.12
C PHE A 229 8.66 0.89 1.13
N ALA A 230 7.89 -0.12 1.53
CA ALA A 230 6.84 0.01 2.55
C ALA A 230 7.44 0.43 3.91
N ILE A 231 8.57 -0.15 4.30
CA ILE A 231 9.29 0.23 5.53
C ILE A 231 9.85 1.65 5.41
N PHE A 232 10.36 2.03 4.24
CA PHE A 232 10.79 3.40 3.95
C PHE A 232 9.64 4.39 4.07
N ARG A 233 8.48 4.09 3.49
CA ARG A 233 7.26 4.90 3.59
C ARG A 233 6.82 5.08 5.04
N TYR A 234 6.87 4.03 5.86
CA TYR A 234 6.58 4.12 7.28
C TYR A 234 7.46 5.17 7.98
N HIS A 235 8.79 5.06 7.84
CA HIS A 235 9.72 5.98 8.52
C HIS A 235 9.62 7.41 7.98
N MET A 236 9.39 7.56 6.68
CA MET A 236 9.21 8.84 6.02
C MET A 236 7.91 9.51 6.47
N TYR A 237 6.79 8.78 6.44
CA TYR A 237 5.48 9.27 6.87
C TYR A 237 5.53 9.77 8.32
N LYS A 238 6.05 8.94 9.22
CA LYS A 238 6.18 9.27 10.65
C LYS A 238 7.03 10.52 10.91
N MET A 239 8.01 10.80 10.06
CA MET A 239 8.88 11.96 10.21
C MET A 239 8.30 13.24 9.59
N LEU A 240 7.49 13.11 8.54
CA LEU A 240 6.85 14.23 7.84
C LEU A 240 5.55 14.66 8.54
N ARG A 241 4.79 13.72 9.11
CA ARG A 241 3.53 14.00 9.82
C ARG A 241 3.79 14.93 11.02
N GLY A 242 3.06 16.05 11.08
CA GLY A 242 3.19 17.05 12.15
C GLY A 242 4.55 17.78 12.18
N SER A 243 5.29 17.74 11.07
CA SER A 243 6.63 18.32 10.95
C SER A 243 6.73 19.25 9.75
N SER A 244 6.89 20.54 10.00
CA SER A 244 7.20 21.52 8.95
C SER A 244 8.70 21.57 8.70
N ILE A 245 9.11 22.05 7.52
CA ILE A 245 10.53 22.32 7.20
C ILE A 245 11.20 23.15 8.30
N ARG A 246 10.49 24.14 8.85
CA ARG A 246 10.99 24.99 9.95
C ARG A 246 11.24 24.19 11.23
N LYS A 247 10.33 23.27 11.58
CA LYS A 247 10.48 22.39 12.74
C LYS A 247 11.66 21.42 12.56
N ARG A 248 11.86 20.89 11.35
CA ARG A 248 13.00 20.01 11.03
C ARG A 248 14.35 20.73 11.13
N LYS A 249 14.43 21.99 10.65
CA LYS A 249 15.61 22.85 10.84
C LYS A 249 15.90 23.08 12.32
N PHE A 250 14.86 23.35 13.12
CA PHE A 250 15.02 23.54 14.56
C PHE A 250 15.51 22.27 15.28
N GLN A 251 15.10 21.10 14.81
CA GLN A 251 15.54 19.80 15.33
C GLN A 251 16.93 19.35 14.84
N GLY A 252 17.60 20.14 13.97
CA GLY A 252 18.89 19.79 13.39
C GLY A 252 18.85 18.61 12.40
N ILE A 253 17.67 18.32 11.83
CA ILE A 253 17.47 17.28 10.81
C ILE A 253 17.96 17.77 9.43
N ILE A 254 17.92 19.08 9.24
CA ILE A 254 18.41 19.83 8.08
C ILE A 254 19.38 20.86 8.63
#